data_AF-A0A090VXG7-F1
#
_entry.id   AF-A0A090VXG7-F1
#
_cell.length_a   1.000
_cell.length_b   1.000
_cell.length_c   1.000
_cell.angle_alpha   90.00
_cell.angle_beta   90.00
_cell.angle_gamma   90.00
#
_symmetry.space_group_name_H-M   'P 1'
#
loop_
_entity.id
_entity.type
_entity.pdbx_description
1 polymer ?
#
loop_
_entity_poly.entity_id
_entity_poly.type
_entity_poly.pdbx_seq_one_letter_code
_entity_poly.pdbx_strand_id
1 'polypeptide(L)'
;MKNIKLTYTKMTILLGCIFITIASCERELSDEAVFATFPTAPEVFNDSPVGLGTDFYFPYINSKATAWSVDEKESYEGSASMRFDVPNANDPEGSFAGAIFRIDGEGSGRNLTDYDALTFWAKATQSVTIGEIGFGEDFGENKYVVGRKAIDLTTAWKKYIIPIPDPSKLIQERGLLRYSTGSLLGSGYTFWLDEVRYEKLGTCSAKTQNT
;
A
#
# COMPACT_ATOMS: atom_id res chain seq x y z
N MET A 1 -51.60 -43.10 43.93
CA MET A 1 -51.72 -41.65 43.65
C MET A 1 -50.38 -41.17 43.10
N LYS A 2 -50.34 -40.69 41.86
CA LYS A 2 -49.11 -40.50 41.07
C LYS A 2 -48.44 -39.16 41.44
N ASN A 3 -47.11 -39.16 41.61
CA ASN A 3 -46.26 -38.02 42.04
C ASN A 3 -46.17 -36.88 41.01
N ILE A 4 -47.30 -36.25 40.66
CA ILE A 4 -47.37 -35.29 39.57
C ILE A 4 -46.76 -33.93 39.97
N LYS A 5 -46.88 -33.49 41.23
CA LYS A 5 -46.35 -32.18 41.70
C LYS A 5 -44.80 -32.10 41.74
N LEU A 6 -44.11 -33.23 41.95
CA LEU A 6 -42.65 -33.25 42.06
C LEU A 6 -41.96 -33.08 40.69
N THR A 7 -42.61 -33.51 39.61
CA THR A 7 -42.07 -33.41 38.24
C THR A 7 -42.17 -31.99 37.69
N TYR A 8 -43.27 -31.27 37.94
CA TYR A 8 -43.41 -29.88 37.50
C TYR A 8 -42.39 -28.96 38.18
N THR A 9 -42.11 -29.16 39.48
CA THR A 9 -41.13 -28.36 40.22
C THR A 9 -39.70 -28.50 39.66
N LYS A 10 -39.30 -29.72 39.27
CA LYS A 10 -38.00 -29.98 38.62
C LYS A 10 -37.92 -29.36 37.22
N MET A 11 -39.02 -29.34 36.48
CA MET A 11 -39.09 -28.76 35.14
C MET A 11 -39.01 -27.23 35.17
N THR A 12 -39.61 -26.58 36.18
CA THR A 12 -39.52 -25.12 36.38
C THR A 12 -38.11 -24.69 36.79
N ILE A 13 -37.42 -25.47 37.62
CA ILE A 13 -36.02 -25.19 38.02
C ILE A 13 -35.08 -25.33 36.81
N LEU A 14 -35.25 -26.37 35.99
CA LEU A 14 -34.43 -26.58 34.79
C LEU A 14 -34.62 -25.46 33.76
N LEU A 15 -35.86 -24.99 33.58
CA LEU A 15 -36.16 -23.88 32.68
C LEU A 15 -35.60 -22.55 33.22
N GLY A 16 -35.65 -22.34 34.54
CA GLY A 16 -35.03 -21.19 35.20
C GLY A 16 -33.51 -21.15 35.03
N CYS A 17 -32.82 -22.29 35.15
CA CYS A 17 -31.37 -22.38 34.93
C CYS A 17 -30.95 -22.01 33.50
N ILE A 18 -31.78 -22.32 32.50
CA ILE A 18 -31.53 -21.97 31.09
C ILE A 18 -31.66 -20.45 30.85
N PHE A 19 -32.58 -19.78 31.56
CA PHE A 19 -32.72 -18.32 31.46
C PHE A 19 -31.54 -17.55 32.07
N ILE A 20 -30.86 -18.11 33.09
CA ILE A 20 -29.71 -17.45 33.73
C ILE A 20 -28.47 -17.49 32.83
N THR A 21 -28.33 -18.52 31.98
CA THR A 21 -27.18 -18.65 31.06
C THR A 21 -27.23 -17.72 29.86
N ILE A 22 -28.43 -17.29 29.42
CA ILE A 22 -28.56 -16.34 28.30
C ILE A 22 -28.41 -14.88 28.73
N ALA A 23 -28.73 -14.53 29.99
CA ALA A 23 -28.57 -13.18 30.51
C ALA A 23 -27.14 -12.86 31.01
N SER A 24 -26.28 -13.87 31.18
CA SER A 24 -24.89 -13.68 31.65
C SER A 24 -23.86 -13.61 30.51
N CYS A 25 -24.31 -13.55 29.25
CA CYS A 25 -23.43 -13.48 28.08
C CYS A 25 -23.38 -12.09 27.43
N GLU A 26 -24.01 -11.08 28.03
CA GLU A 26 -23.80 -9.69 27.63
C GLU A 26 -22.50 -9.21 28.25
N ARG A 27 -21.41 -9.37 27.48
CA ARG A 27 -20.11 -8.80 27.81
C ARG A 27 -20.21 -7.31 27.53
N GLU A 28 -20.39 -6.50 28.57
CA GLU A 28 -20.30 -5.05 28.45
C GLU A 28 -18.94 -4.69 27.85
N LEU A 29 -18.93 -3.88 26.79
CA LEU A 29 -17.71 -3.29 26.28
C LEU A 29 -17.19 -2.37 27.39
N SER A 30 -16.04 -2.69 27.97
CA SER A 30 -15.40 -1.81 28.96
C SER A 30 -15.22 -0.42 28.35
N ASP A 31 -15.45 0.62 29.16
CA ASP A 31 -15.18 2.03 28.82
C ASP A 31 -13.70 2.30 28.46
N GLU A 32 -12.82 1.31 28.63
CA GLU A 32 -11.41 1.30 28.23
C GLU A 32 -11.15 0.68 26.85
N ALA A 33 -12.19 0.43 26.04
CA ALA A 33 -12.03 -0.04 24.66
C ALA A 33 -11.30 1.00 23.81
N VAL A 34 -10.04 0.73 23.47
CA VAL A 34 -9.26 1.55 22.52
C VAL A 34 -9.64 1.17 21.10
N PHE A 35 -9.98 2.17 20.27
CA PHE A 35 -10.23 1.94 18.86
C PHE A 35 -8.98 1.39 18.16
N ALA A 36 -9.15 0.37 17.33
CA ALA A 36 -8.08 -0.10 16.48
C ALA A 36 -7.68 1.00 15.49
N THR A 37 -6.38 1.32 15.45
CA THR A 37 -5.81 2.28 14.50
C THR A 37 -5.14 1.53 13.35
N PHE A 38 -5.09 2.15 12.16
CA PHE A 38 -4.32 1.61 11.04
C PHE A 38 -2.81 1.60 11.34
N PRO A 39 -2.04 0.62 10.83
CA PRO A 39 -0.59 0.61 10.94
C PRO A 39 0.04 1.88 10.35
N THR A 40 1.15 2.31 10.93
CA THR A 40 1.88 3.51 10.50
C THR A 40 3.18 3.18 9.77
N ALA A 41 3.40 1.92 9.36
CA ALA A 41 4.68 1.50 8.76
C ALA A 41 5.06 2.38 7.55
N PRO A 42 6.22 3.06 7.57
CA PRO A 42 6.63 3.93 6.47
C PRO A 42 7.14 3.18 5.24
N GLU A 43 7.72 1.99 5.42
CA GLU A 43 8.38 1.25 4.33
C GLU A 43 7.36 0.61 3.39
N VAL A 44 7.48 0.88 2.10
CA VAL A 44 6.78 0.13 1.04
C VAL A 44 7.66 -1.03 0.59
N PHE A 45 8.96 -0.77 0.44
CA PHE A 45 9.97 -1.76 0.08
C PHE A 45 11.30 -1.46 0.78
N ASN A 46 11.85 -2.46 1.46
CA ASN A 46 13.18 -2.50 2.07
C ASN A 46 13.66 -3.96 1.94
N ASP A 47 14.51 -4.26 0.96
CA ASP A 47 14.89 -5.60 0.50
C ASP A 47 13.74 -6.55 0.09
N SER A 48 12.51 -6.25 0.49
CA SER A 48 11.29 -7.00 0.25
C SER A 48 10.07 -6.07 0.40
N PRO A 49 8.93 -6.40 -0.21
CA PRO A 49 7.69 -5.67 0.02
C PRO A 49 7.27 -5.75 1.49
N VAL A 50 7.06 -4.60 2.13
CA VAL A 50 6.72 -4.54 3.55
C VAL A 50 5.21 -4.40 3.70
N GLY A 51 4.56 -5.33 4.40
CA GLY A 51 3.16 -5.18 4.85
C GLY A 51 2.14 -4.86 3.75
N LEU A 52 2.29 -5.42 2.56
CA LEU A 52 1.36 -5.24 1.43
C LEU A 52 0.33 -6.37 1.28
N GLY A 53 0.58 -7.53 1.89
CA GLY A 53 -0.24 -8.74 1.73
C GLY A 53 0.31 -9.68 0.65
N THR A 54 -0.54 -10.55 0.11
CA THR A 54 -0.16 -11.55 -0.90
C THR A 54 -0.54 -11.13 -2.33
N ASP A 55 -1.62 -10.37 -2.48
CA ASP A 55 -2.07 -9.85 -3.77
C ASP A 55 -2.02 -8.32 -3.76
N PHE A 56 -0.82 -7.77 -3.98
CA PHE A 56 -0.57 -6.34 -3.85
C PHE A 56 -0.17 -5.63 -5.14
N TYR A 57 0.21 -6.37 -6.18
CA TYR A 57 0.72 -5.81 -7.43
C TYR A 57 -0.35 -5.90 -8.51
N PHE A 58 -0.87 -4.74 -8.92
CA PHE A 58 -1.97 -4.66 -9.89
C PHE A 58 -1.54 -3.87 -11.13
N PRO A 59 -1.15 -4.56 -12.23
CA PRO A 59 -0.82 -3.92 -13.50
C PRO A 59 -1.99 -3.13 -14.07
N TYR A 60 -1.70 -2.01 -14.73
CA TYR A 60 -2.72 -1.30 -15.49
C TYR A 60 -3.14 -2.10 -16.73
N ILE A 61 -4.34 -1.83 -17.23
CA ILE A 61 -4.80 -2.37 -18.52
C ILE A 61 -3.77 -2.00 -19.61
N ASN A 62 -3.41 -3.00 -20.44
CA ASN A 62 -2.41 -2.92 -21.51
C ASN A 62 -0.94 -2.71 -21.06
N SER A 63 -0.67 -2.64 -19.75
CA SER A 63 0.70 -2.70 -19.25
C SER A 63 1.24 -4.13 -19.31
N LYS A 64 2.56 -4.27 -19.39
CA LYS A 64 3.22 -5.56 -19.27
C LYS A 64 3.10 -6.07 -17.83
N ALA A 65 2.27 -7.09 -17.63
CA ALA A 65 1.95 -7.62 -16.30
C ALA A 65 3.18 -8.16 -15.54
N THR A 66 4.22 -8.58 -16.26
CA THR A 66 5.47 -9.13 -15.69
C THR A 66 6.58 -8.08 -15.58
N ALA A 67 6.27 -6.79 -15.71
CA ALA A 67 7.28 -5.74 -15.74
C ALA A 67 8.01 -5.52 -14.40
N TRP A 68 7.48 -5.99 -13.27
CA TRP A 68 8.11 -5.82 -11.97
C TRP A 68 8.64 -7.14 -11.40
N SER A 69 9.79 -7.08 -10.75
CA SER A 69 10.40 -8.16 -9.96
C SER A 69 11.29 -7.60 -8.85
N VAL A 70 11.77 -8.49 -7.96
CA VAL A 70 12.79 -8.17 -6.96
C VAL A 70 14.15 -8.63 -7.48
N ASP A 71 15.15 -7.75 -7.45
CA ASP A 71 16.51 -8.02 -7.92
C ASP A 71 17.50 -8.05 -6.74
N GLU A 72 18.02 -9.23 -6.44
CA GLU A 72 18.95 -9.49 -5.33
C GLU A 72 20.43 -9.24 -5.71
N LYS A 73 20.70 -8.66 -6.89
CA LYS A 73 22.07 -8.41 -7.38
C LYS A 73 22.42 -6.93 -7.50
N GLU A 74 21.41 -6.06 -7.54
CA GLU A 74 21.56 -4.62 -7.67
C GLU A 74 20.72 -3.97 -6.58
N SER A 75 21.35 -3.20 -5.69
CA SER A 75 20.70 -2.41 -4.65
C SER A 75 21.48 -1.12 -4.41
N TYR A 76 20.80 -0.11 -3.88
CA TYR A 76 21.44 1.06 -3.31
C TYR A 76 21.92 0.76 -1.89
N GLU A 77 21.04 0.19 -1.07
CA GLU A 77 21.30 -0.20 0.31
C GLU A 77 20.69 -1.59 0.55
N GLY A 78 21.25 -2.36 1.49
CA GLY A 78 20.75 -3.71 1.75
C GLY A 78 21.13 -4.72 0.67
N SER A 79 20.23 -5.65 0.40
CA SER A 79 20.46 -6.88 -0.36
C SER A 79 19.59 -7.03 -1.62
N ALA A 80 18.54 -6.23 -1.79
CA ALA A 80 17.70 -6.28 -2.99
C ALA A 80 17.02 -4.95 -3.31
N SER A 81 16.63 -4.76 -4.57
CA SER A 81 15.84 -3.61 -5.01
C SER A 81 14.65 -4.02 -5.88
N MET A 82 13.71 -3.09 -6.10
CA MET A 82 12.61 -3.27 -7.04
C MET A 82 13.13 -3.05 -8.46
N ARG A 83 13.05 -4.08 -9.30
CA ARG A 83 13.43 -4.01 -10.71
C ARG A 83 12.19 -3.86 -11.60
N PHE A 84 12.26 -2.93 -12.52
CA PHE A 84 11.21 -2.65 -13.49
C PHE A 84 11.75 -2.77 -14.92
N ASP A 85 11.30 -3.78 -15.64
CA ASP A 85 11.66 -4.04 -17.03
C ASP A 85 10.61 -3.43 -17.96
N VAL A 86 10.94 -2.26 -18.52
CA VAL A 86 10.12 -1.53 -19.47
C VAL A 86 10.21 -2.22 -20.84
N PRO A 87 9.08 -2.64 -21.42
CA PRO A 87 9.08 -3.38 -22.68
C PRO A 87 9.43 -2.48 -23.88
N ASN A 88 9.74 -3.11 -25.01
CA ASN A 88 9.73 -2.43 -26.29
C ASN A 88 8.30 -1.99 -26.64
N ALA A 89 8.15 -0.93 -27.44
CA ALA A 89 6.82 -0.41 -27.80
C ALA A 89 5.91 -1.42 -28.50
N ASN A 90 6.48 -2.43 -29.16
CA ASN A 90 5.79 -3.46 -29.92
C ASN A 90 5.71 -4.81 -29.18
N ASP A 91 6.03 -4.85 -27.88
CA ASP A 91 5.94 -6.07 -27.08
C ASP A 91 4.47 -6.53 -27.01
N PRO A 92 4.16 -7.78 -27.42
CA PRO A 92 2.79 -8.29 -27.45
C PRO A 92 2.19 -8.49 -26.05
N GLU A 93 3.01 -8.53 -24.99
CA GLU A 93 2.56 -8.70 -23.60
C GLU A 93 2.20 -7.36 -22.93
N GLY A 94 2.47 -6.23 -23.58
CA GLY A 94 2.14 -4.89 -23.12
C GLY A 94 3.16 -3.86 -23.60
N SER A 95 2.69 -2.67 -24.02
CA SER A 95 3.55 -1.66 -24.66
C SER A 95 4.27 -0.72 -23.68
N PHE A 96 4.01 -0.87 -22.39
CA PHE A 96 4.59 -0.06 -21.32
C PHE A 96 4.62 -0.84 -20.00
N ALA A 97 5.41 -0.37 -19.04
CA ALA A 97 5.43 -0.90 -17.68
C ALA A 97 4.65 0.05 -16.76
N GLY A 98 3.67 -0.47 -16.03
CA GLY A 98 2.95 0.33 -15.06
C GLY A 98 1.98 -0.48 -14.22
N ALA A 99 1.97 -0.19 -12.92
CA ALA A 99 1.11 -0.86 -11.95
C ALA A 99 0.93 0.02 -10.70
N ILE A 100 -0.01 -0.39 -9.87
CA ILE A 100 -0.12 0.06 -8.48
C ILE A 100 0.35 -1.05 -7.53
N PHE A 101 0.95 -0.63 -6.41
CA PHE A 101 1.22 -1.45 -5.24
C PHE A 101 0.23 -1.04 -4.17
N ARG A 102 -0.72 -1.92 -3.88
CA ARG A 102 -1.84 -1.66 -3.01
C ARG A 102 -1.89 -2.69 -1.88
N ILE A 103 -2.24 -2.26 -0.67
CA ILE A 103 -2.47 -3.19 0.44
C ILE A 103 -3.70 -4.06 0.15
N ASP A 104 -3.49 -5.38 0.19
CA ASP A 104 -4.50 -6.43 0.08
C ASP A 104 -5.51 -6.37 1.26
N GLY A 105 -6.75 -6.78 1.00
CA GLY A 105 -7.80 -6.93 2.00
C GLY A 105 -8.74 -5.73 2.10
N GLU A 106 -10.04 -5.99 2.25
CA GLU A 106 -11.05 -4.97 2.53
C GLU A 106 -10.83 -4.35 3.91
N GLY A 107 -10.99 -3.03 4.01
CA GLY A 107 -10.73 -2.30 5.24
C GLY A 107 -9.26 -2.25 5.64
N SER A 108 -8.33 -2.68 4.79
CA SER A 108 -6.89 -2.47 4.99
C SER A 108 -6.49 -1.01 4.72
N GLY A 109 -5.24 -0.67 5.04
CA GLY A 109 -4.69 0.67 4.82
C GLY A 109 -3.62 1.00 5.85
N ARG A 110 -2.91 2.10 5.60
CA ARG A 110 -1.99 2.70 6.55
C ARG A 110 -2.43 4.09 6.95
N ASN A 111 -2.17 4.41 8.21
CA ASN A 111 -2.19 5.77 8.65
C ASN A 111 -0.84 6.42 8.33
N LEU A 112 -0.81 7.28 7.32
CA LEU A 112 0.36 8.01 6.85
C LEU A 112 0.34 9.50 7.24
N THR A 113 -0.53 9.91 8.17
CA THR A 113 -0.72 11.34 8.50
C THR A 113 0.51 12.03 9.08
N ASP A 114 1.48 11.26 9.58
CA ASP A 114 2.71 11.79 10.17
C ASP A 114 3.85 12.05 9.16
N TYR A 115 3.67 11.65 7.89
CA TYR A 115 4.68 11.79 6.83
C TYR A 115 4.39 12.97 5.92
N ASP A 116 5.42 13.57 5.31
CA ASP A 116 5.27 14.70 4.37
C ASP A 116 5.86 14.41 2.98
N ALA A 117 6.47 13.24 2.78
CA ALA A 117 7.00 12.82 1.50
C ALA A 117 7.00 11.30 1.31
N LEU A 118 6.80 10.84 0.07
CA LEU A 118 7.26 9.54 -0.40
C LEU A 118 8.68 9.72 -0.97
N THR A 119 9.61 8.89 -0.53
CA THR A 119 11.01 8.92 -0.97
C THR A 119 11.46 7.55 -1.43
N PHE A 120 12.45 7.56 -2.32
CA PHE A 120 13.05 6.36 -2.88
C PHE A 120 14.37 6.71 -3.56
N TRP A 121 15.26 5.73 -3.65
CA TRP A 121 16.42 5.79 -4.54
C TRP A 121 16.05 5.20 -5.88
N ALA A 122 16.57 5.78 -6.97
CA ALA A 122 16.36 5.23 -8.30
C ALA A 122 17.58 5.39 -9.21
N LYS A 123 17.74 4.43 -10.12
CA LYS A 123 18.66 4.44 -11.26
C LYS A 123 18.04 3.69 -12.44
N ALA A 124 18.65 3.81 -13.62
CA ALA A 124 18.28 3.05 -14.81
C ALA A 124 19.50 2.51 -15.55
N THR A 125 19.29 1.59 -16.51
CA THR A 125 20.37 1.07 -17.36
C THR A 125 20.98 2.13 -18.27
N GLN A 126 20.26 3.23 -18.51
CA GLN A 126 20.68 4.38 -19.29
C GLN A 126 20.04 5.65 -18.73
N SER A 127 20.54 6.81 -19.13
CA SER A 127 19.85 8.07 -18.83
C SER A 127 18.51 8.11 -19.57
N VAL A 128 17.42 8.30 -18.84
CA VAL A 128 16.06 8.24 -19.37
C VAL A 128 15.12 9.07 -18.50
N THR A 129 14.11 9.68 -19.12
CA THR A 129 13.01 10.31 -18.40
C THR A 129 11.85 9.32 -18.33
N ILE A 130 11.50 8.86 -17.13
CA ILE A 130 10.35 7.97 -16.93
C ILE A 130 9.05 8.78 -16.78
N GLY A 131 7.93 8.15 -17.14
CA GLY A 131 6.63 8.80 -17.22
C GLY A 131 6.14 9.37 -15.88
N GLU A 132 5.89 8.51 -14.90
CA GLU A 132 5.34 8.90 -13.59
C GLU A 132 5.69 7.88 -12.50
N ILE A 133 5.93 8.37 -11.29
CA ILE A 133 5.90 7.62 -10.02
C ILE A 133 5.04 8.39 -9.02
N GLY A 134 4.32 7.70 -8.15
CA GLY A 134 3.44 8.31 -7.17
C GLY A 134 2.87 7.33 -6.15
N PHE A 135 1.76 7.71 -5.54
CA PHE A 135 0.94 6.88 -4.63
C PHE A 135 -0.54 7.35 -4.68
N GLY A 136 -1.40 6.72 -3.88
CA GLY A 136 -2.80 7.12 -3.66
C GLY A 136 -3.82 6.48 -4.60
N GLU A 137 -3.37 5.68 -5.57
CA GLU A 137 -4.25 4.95 -6.47
C GLU A 137 -4.46 3.52 -5.96
N ASP A 138 -5.72 3.14 -5.81
CA ASP A 138 -6.13 1.87 -5.22
C ASP A 138 -7.17 1.10 -6.06
N PHE A 139 -7.47 1.57 -7.28
CA PHE A 139 -8.54 1.04 -8.15
C PHE A 139 -9.95 1.04 -7.53
N GLY A 140 -10.12 1.77 -6.43
CA GLY A 140 -11.41 2.10 -5.86
C GLY A 140 -11.76 3.55 -6.19
N GLU A 141 -11.77 4.39 -5.17
CA GLU A 141 -12.14 5.80 -5.31
C GLU A 141 -10.96 6.69 -5.72
N ASN A 142 -9.71 6.25 -5.58
CA ASN A 142 -8.52 7.01 -5.97
C ASN A 142 -8.50 8.45 -5.41
N LYS A 143 -8.83 8.62 -4.12
CA LYS A 143 -9.15 9.92 -3.50
C LYS A 143 -7.98 10.90 -3.46
N TYR A 144 -6.78 10.40 -3.17
CA TYR A 144 -5.61 11.21 -2.84
C TYR A 144 -4.41 10.84 -3.71
N VAL A 145 -4.64 10.63 -5.01
CA VAL A 145 -3.58 10.31 -5.96
C VAL A 145 -2.60 11.46 -6.08
N VAL A 146 -1.33 11.17 -5.81
CA VAL A 146 -0.21 12.11 -5.94
C VAL A 146 0.85 11.45 -6.81
N GLY A 147 1.41 12.19 -7.76
CA GLY A 147 2.45 11.67 -8.64
C GLY A 147 3.36 12.77 -9.15
N ARG A 148 4.63 12.41 -9.37
CA ARG A 148 5.60 13.23 -10.09
C ARG A 148 5.76 12.67 -11.49
N LYS A 149 5.60 13.53 -12.48
CA LYS A 149 5.80 13.20 -13.89
C LYS A 149 7.20 13.57 -14.35
N ALA A 150 7.63 12.98 -15.46
CA ALA A 150 8.90 13.27 -16.12
C ALA A 150 10.09 13.23 -15.15
N ILE A 151 10.35 12.04 -14.60
CA ILE A 151 11.43 11.84 -13.63
C ILE A 151 12.69 11.43 -14.40
N ASP A 152 13.71 12.28 -14.36
CA ASP A 152 14.99 12.00 -15.02
C ASP A 152 15.83 11.04 -14.19
N LEU A 153 16.00 9.82 -14.69
CA LEU A 153 16.88 8.82 -14.11
C LEU A 153 18.25 8.83 -14.79
N THR A 154 19.26 8.46 -14.01
CA THR A 154 20.64 8.27 -14.50
C THR A 154 21.10 6.84 -14.22
N THR A 155 22.29 6.49 -14.71
CA THR A 155 22.92 5.20 -14.41
C THR A 155 23.44 5.08 -12.97
N ALA A 156 23.59 6.20 -12.28
CA ALA A 156 23.89 6.25 -10.85
C ALA A 156 22.61 6.39 -10.02
N TRP A 157 22.61 5.79 -8.82
CA TRP A 157 21.57 5.96 -7.81
C TRP A 157 21.44 7.41 -7.39
N LYS A 158 20.20 7.90 -7.35
CA LYS A 158 19.84 9.22 -6.81
C LYS A 158 18.59 9.10 -5.96
N LYS A 159 18.50 9.89 -4.90
CA LYS A 159 17.30 9.99 -4.07
C LYS A 159 16.28 10.93 -4.73
N TYR A 160 15.01 10.51 -4.73
CA TYR A 160 13.87 11.27 -5.19
C TYR A 160 12.89 11.47 -4.05
N ILE A 161 12.14 12.57 -4.14
CA ILE A 161 11.18 13.01 -3.15
C ILE A 161 9.91 13.41 -3.89
N ILE A 162 8.79 12.83 -3.48
CA ILE A 162 7.43 13.19 -3.90
C ILE A 162 6.73 13.78 -2.67
N PRO A 163 6.53 15.11 -2.61
CA PRO A 163 5.77 15.76 -1.57
C PRO A 163 4.37 15.20 -1.38
N ILE A 164 3.92 15.09 -0.14
CA ILE A 164 2.53 14.80 0.21
C ILE A 164 1.82 16.15 0.45
N PRO A 165 0.86 16.56 -0.38
CA PRO A 165 0.25 17.90 -0.29
C PRO A 165 -0.52 18.13 1.02
N ASP A 166 -1.27 17.13 1.46
CA ASP A 166 -2.04 17.17 2.71
C ASP A 166 -2.01 15.79 3.39
N PRO A 167 -1.00 15.52 4.23
CA PRO A 167 -0.88 14.26 4.95
C PRO A 167 -2.09 13.92 5.83
N SER A 168 -2.82 14.93 6.32
CA SER A 168 -3.95 14.73 7.23
C SER A 168 -5.10 13.92 6.60
N LYS A 169 -5.10 13.76 5.28
CA LYS A 169 -6.07 12.95 4.52
C LYS A 169 -5.71 11.47 4.48
N LEU A 170 -4.45 11.10 4.72
CA LEU A 170 -3.95 9.73 4.53
C LEU A 170 -4.15 8.87 5.78
N ILE A 171 -5.39 8.81 6.29
CA ILE A 171 -5.72 8.07 7.52
C ILE A 171 -5.76 6.55 7.28
N GLN A 172 -6.15 6.15 6.06
CA GLN A 172 -6.29 4.77 5.63
C GLN A 172 -5.87 4.65 4.15
N GLU A 173 -4.63 5.01 3.86
CA GLU A 173 -4.11 4.95 2.49
C GLU A 173 -3.78 3.50 2.11
N ARG A 174 -4.30 3.06 0.95
CA ARG A 174 -4.09 1.70 0.45
C ARG A 174 -3.15 1.66 -0.73
N GLY A 175 -3.15 2.69 -1.59
CA GLY A 175 -2.29 2.77 -2.76
C GLY A 175 -0.94 3.32 -2.36
N LEU A 176 0.04 2.46 -2.10
CA LEU A 176 1.31 2.89 -1.50
C LEU A 176 2.40 3.26 -2.50
N LEU A 177 2.31 2.75 -3.72
CA LEU A 177 3.19 3.13 -4.82
C LEU A 177 2.43 2.94 -6.15
N ARG A 178 2.67 3.81 -7.12
CA ARG A 178 2.26 3.62 -8.51
C ARG A 178 3.37 4.09 -9.42
N TYR A 179 3.46 3.48 -10.59
CA TYR A 179 4.38 3.91 -11.63
C TYR A 179 3.77 3.66 -13.00
N SER A 180 4.17 4.46 -13.99
CA SER A 180 3.82 4.21 -15.39
C SER A 180 4.89 4.82 -16.29
N THR A 181 5.46 4.01 -17.17
CA THR A 181 6.46 4.47 -18.11
C THR A 181 6.51 3.60 -19.36
N GLY A 182 6.70 4.24 -20.51
CA GLY A 182 6.84 3.58 -21.81
C GLY A 182 8.30 3.44 -22.23
N SER A 183 8.49 2.73 -23.34
CA SER A 183 9.79 2.57 -24.00
C SER A 183 10.44 3.92 -24.37
N LEU A 184 11.78 3.97 -24.39
CA LEU A 184 12.53 5.12 -24.89
C LEU A 184 12.79 4.95 -26.38
N LEU A 185 12.18 5.81 -27.21
CA LEU A 185 12.31 5.74 -28.67
C LEU A 185 11.97 4.33 -29.24
N GLY A 186 10.99 3.65 -28.65
CA GLY A 186 10.58 2.30 -29.03
C GLY A 186 11.39 1.18 -28.36
N SER A 187 12.51 1.49 -27.71
CA SER A 187 13.39 0.52 -27.04
C SER A 187 13.09 0.41 -25.55
N GLY A 188 12.96 -0.82 -25.08
CA GLY A 188 12.84 -1.16 -23.67
C GLY A 188 14.12 -0.86 -22.88
N TYR A 189 13.98 -0.78 -21.57
CA TYR A 189 15.08 -0.56 -20.62
C TYR A 189 14.68 -1.04 -19.24
N THR A 190 15.65 -1.08 -18.32
CA THR A 190 15.37 -1.42 -16.93
C THR A 190 15.64 -0.21 -16.05
N PHE A 191 14.80 0.00 -15.06
CA PHE A 191 15.09 0.88 -13.94
C PHE A 191 14.85 0.18 -12.62
N TRP A 192 15.45 0.72 -11.56
CA TRP A 192 15.32 0.19 -10.22
C TRP A 192 14.85 1.27 -9.27
N LEU A 193 14.05 0.86 -8.28
CA LEU A 193 13.73 1.64 -7.10
C LEU A 193 14.22 0.89 -5.87
N ASP A 194 14.75 1.62 -4.90
CA ASP A 194 15.20 1.03 -3.63
C ASP A 194 14.86 1.95 -2.46
N GLU A 195 14.79 1.38 -1.25
CA GLU A 195 14.44 2.06 -0.01
C GLU A 195 13.19 2.95 -0.17
N VAL A 196 12.11 2.37 -0.70
CA VAL A 196 10.85 3.07 -0.99
C VAL A 196 10.08 3.24 0.31
N ARG A 197 9.96 4.48 0.80
CA ARG A 197 9.38 4.76 2.11
C ARG A 197 8.76 6.15 2.23
N TYR A 198 7.77 6.26 3.11
CA TYR A 198 7.24 7.53 3.58
C TYR A 198 8.16 8.13 4.65
N GLU A 199 8.47 9.42 4.54
CA GLU A 199 9.36 10.14 5.44
C GLU A 199 8.72 11.45 5.93
N LYS A 200 9.17 11.90 7.10
CA LYS A 200 8.88 13.23 7.64
C LYS A 200 10.13 14.07 7.54
N LEU A 201 10.26 14.82 6.45
CA LEU A 201 11.43 15.62 6.11
C LEU A 201 11.37 17.03 6.72
N GLY A 202 10.21 17.46 7.21
CA GLY A 202 10.02 18.76 7.86
C GLY A 202 9.88 19.92 6.89
N THR A 203 9.67 19.65 5.60
CA THR A 203 9.65 20.66 4.54
C THR A 203 8.61 20.34 3.48
N CYS A 204 7.34 20.70 3.69
CA CYS A 204 6.35 20.90 2.61
C CYS A 204 5.15 21.77 3.07
N SER A 205 5.38 23.03 3.44
CA SER A 205 4.41 24.06 3.08
C SER A 205 4.71 24.46 1.64
N ALA A 206 3.80 24.15 0.72
CA ALA A 206 3.88 24.62 -0.65
C ALA A 206 3.97 26.15 -0.67
N LYS A 207 5.16 26.70 -0.91
CA LYS A 207 5.22 28.04 -1.50
C LYS A 207 4.82 27.87 -2.96
N THR A 208 3.57 28.22 -3.25
CA THR A 208 3.08 28.51 -4.60
C THR A 208 4.13 29.36 -5.32
N GLN A 209 4.87 28.76 -6.25
CA GLN A 209 5.68 29.55 -7.18
C GLN A 209 4.75 30.01 -8.30
N ASN A 210 4.20 31.20 -8.11
CA ASN A 210 3.69 32.00 -9.22
C ASN A 210 4.88 32.63 -9.94
N THR A 211 5.20 32.11 -11.12
CA THR A 211 5.84 32.86 -12.21
C THR A 211 5.38 32.27 -13.53
#